data_AF-A0A6I0SJD2-F1
#
_entry.id   AF-A0A6I0SJD2-F1
#
_cell.length_a   1.000
_cell.length_b   1.000
_cell.length_c   1.000
_cell.angle_alpha   90.00
_cell.angle_beta   90.00
_cell.angle_gamma   90.00
#
_symmetry.space_group_name_H-M   'P 1'
#
loop_
_entity.id
_entity.type
_entity.pdbx_description
1 polymer ?
#
loop_
_entity_poly.entity_id
_entity_poly.type
_entity_poly.pdbx_seq_one_letter_code
_entity_poly.pdbx_strand_id
1 'polypeptide(L)'
;PFIPFGHEEFFIKGMVCGFNGDFMTACHVLIPQIENSLRYVAKIKGEEPSQLHGDGSQERNGLKGLLDNPLIIEAFGVDIIGNLQALLVDKIYGDLRNQLAHGYVPAGYYNQPPCIFAWWLVLHILMNPTARYWQATYGQESEAQT
;
A
#
# COMPACT_ATOMS: atom_id res chain seq x y z
N PRO A 1 -2.04 5.11 11.93
CA PRO A 1 -2.34 3.68 11.72
C PRO A 1 -2.74 3.48 10.26
N PHE A 2 -2.11 2.53 9.54
CA PHE A 2 -2.38 2.30 8.12
C PHE A 2 -3.65 1.48 7.88
N ILE A 3 -3.85 0.43 8.68
CA ILE A 3 -4.97 -0.50 8.55
C ILE A 3 -6.26 0.13 9.12
N PRO A 4 -7.34 0.23 8.33
CA PRO A 4 -8.66 0.63 8.83
C PRO A 4 -9.25 -0.44 9.76
N PHE A 5 -10.04 -0.01 10.75
CA PHE A 5 -10.72 -0.93 11.65
C PHE A 5 -11.62 -1.91 10.88
N GLY A 6 -11.49 -3.22 11.17
CA GLY A 6 -12.25 -4.28 10.51
C GLY A 6 -11.62 -4.81 9.22
N HIS A 7 -10.45 -4.30 8.82
CA HIS A 7 -9.73 -4.75 7.63
C HIS A 7 -8.48 -5.58 7.95
N GLU A 8 -8.19 -5.84 9.23
CA GLU A 8 -6.98 -6.52 9.70
C GLU A 8 -6.80 -7.91 9.08
N GLU A 9 -7.90 -8.66 8.90
CA GLU A 9 -7.87 -10.01 8.34
C GLU A 9 -7.34 -10.04 6.89
N PHE A 10 -7.64 -9.01 6.08
CA PHE A 10 -7.07 -8.91 4.73
C PHE A 10 -5.56 -8.78 4.79
N PHE A 11 -5.04 -7.92 5.66
CA PHE A 11 -3.59 -7.75 5.81
C PHE A 11 -2.92 -9.01 6.32
N ILE A 12 -3.49 -9.66 7.34
CA ILE A 12 -2.96 -10.92 7.88
C ILE A 12 -2.90 -12.00 6.79
N LYS A 13 -4.00 -12.24 6.07
CA LYS A 13 -4.05 -13.25 5.00
C LYS A 13 -3.06 -12.92 3.89
N GLY A 14 -3.03 -11.67 3.44
CA GLY A 14 -2.11 -11.24 2.39
C GLY A 14 -0.64 -11.41 2.78
N MET A 15 -0.27 -11.08 4.03
CA MET A 15 1.08 -11.31 4.55
C MET A 15 1.43 -12.80 4.57
N VAL A 16 0.56 -13.64 5.16
CA VAL A 16 0.79 -15.09 5.24
C VAL A 16 0.93 -15.73 3.86
N CYS A 17 0.06 -15.36 2.91
CA CYS A 17 0.15 -15.86 1.53
C CYS A 17 1.49 -15.50 0.88
N GLY A 18 1.93 -14.25 0.96
CA GLY A 18 3.21 -13.84 0.36
C GLY A 18 4.43 -14.46 1.04
N PHE A 19 4.42 -14.66 2.36
CA PHE A 19 5.49 -15.43 3.04
C PHE A 19 5.57 -16.88 2.54
N ASN A 20 4.44 -17.47 2.15
CA ASN A 20 4.37 -18.80 1.56
C ASN A 20 4.58 -18.81 0.04
N GLY A 21 4.91 -17.66 -0.57
CA GLY A 21 5.11 -17.53 -2.02
C GLY A 21 3.84 -17.48 -2.86
N ASP A 22 2.65 -17.46 -2.24
CA ASP A 22 1.37 -17.26 -2.92
C ASP A 22 1.10 -15.77 -3.16
N PHE A 23 1.85 -15.19 -4.09
CA PHE A 23 1.70 -13.78 -4.47
C PHE A 23 0.39 -13.51 -5.22
N MET A 24 -0.22 -14.53 -5.82
CA MET A 24 -1.51 -14.38 -6.50
C MET A 24 -2.60 -14.03 -5.47
N THR A 25 -2.76 -14.86 -4.44
CA THR A 25 -3.73 -14.58 -3.37
C THR A 25 -3.36 -13.31 -2.62
N ALA A 26 -2.07 -13.12 -2.31
CA ALA A 26 -1.62 -11.93 -1.60
C ALA A 26 -1.97 -10.64 -2.35
N CYS A 27 -1.73 -10.57 -3.66
CA CYS A 27 -2.05 -9.38 -4.47
C CYS A 27 -3.55 -9.09 -4.52
N HIS A 28 -4.39 -10.12 -4.76
CA HIS A 28 -5.85 -9.94 -4.81
C HIS A 28 -6.44 -9.48 -3.48
N VAL A 29 -5.82 -9.88 -2.37
CA VAL A 29 -6.24 -9.50 -1.03
C VAL A 29 -5.74 -8.10 -0.66
N LEU A 30 -4.47 -7.77 -0.92
CA LEU A 30 -3.82 -6.56 -0.41
C LEU A 30 -4.02 -5.33 -1.30
N ILE A 31 -3.88 -5.46 -2.62
CA ILE A 31 -3.87 -4.31 -3.54
C ILE A 31 -5.16 -3.47 -3.41
N PRO A 32 -6.37 -4.07 -3.34
CA PRO A 32 -7.60 -3.30 -3.13
C PRO A 32 -7.63 -2.54 -1.79
N GLN A 33 -6.90 -3.00 -0.78
CA GLN A 33 -6.90 -2.37 0.56
C GLN A 33 -6.03 -1.12 0.64
N ILE A 34 -5.06 -0.95 -0.27
CA ILE A 34 -4.10 0.15 -0.22
C ILE A 34 -4.82 1.49 -0.32
N GLU A 35 -5.71 1.65 -1.31
CA GLU A 35 -6.46 2.89 -1.50
C GLU A 35 -7.33 3.23 -0.29
N ASN A 36 -8.05 2.24 0.24
CA ASN A 36 -8.87 2.43 1.45
C ASN A 36 -8.01 2.82 2.67
N SER A 37 -6.82 2.23 2.81
CA SER A 37 -5.88 2.51 3.89
C SER A 37 -5.31 3.92 3.80
N LEU A 38 -4.95 4.38 2.60
CA LEU A 38 -4.52 5.75 2.36
C LEU A 38 -5.64 6.75 2.68
N ARG A 39 -6.89 6.45 2.29
CA ARG A 39 -8.05 7.29 2.64
C ARG A 39 -8.29 7.35 4.15
N TYR A 40 -8.14 6.23 4.82
CA TYR A 40 -8.26 6.16 6.27
C TYR A 40 -7.21 7.03 6.97
N VAL A 41 -5.96 7.00 6.48
CA VAL A 41 -4.88 7.84 7.01
C VAL A 41 -5.17 9.33 6.76
N ALA A 42 -5.62 9.70 5.56
CA ALA A 42 -6.04 11.07 5.25
C ALA A 42 -7.12 11.53 6.24
N LYS A 43 -8.17 10.72 6.43
CA LYS A 43 -9.28 11.01 7.33
C LYS A 43 -8.83 11.22 8.77
N ILE A 44 -7.93 10.38 9.29
CA ILE A 44 -7.37 10.55 10.65
C ILE A 44 -6.56 11.85 10.76
N LYS A 45 -5.91 12.27 9.67
CA LYS A 45 -5.13 13.52 9.60
C LYS A 45 -5.98 14.77 9.33
N GLY A 46 -7.30 14.63 9.23
CA GLY A 46 -8.23 15.76 9.10
C GLY A 46 -8.59 16.14 7.66
N GLU A 47 -8.19 15.37 6.66
CA GLU A 47 -8.57 15.59 5.26
C GLU A 47 -9.24 14.36 4.67
N GLU A 48 -10.47 14.50 4.16
CA GLU A 48 -10.98 13.54 3.18
C GLU A 48 -11.00 14.27 1.82
N PRO A 49 -10.00 14.04 0.93
CA PRO A 49 -9.94 14.75 -0.33
C PRO A 49 -11.14 14.40 -1.23
N SER A 50 -12.05 15.37 -1.36
CA SER A 50 -13.21 15.34 -2.26
C SER A 50 -13.19 16.55 -3.19
N GLN A 51 -13.49 16.36 -4.46
CA GLN A 51 -13.86 17.44 -5.36
C GLN A 51 -15.33 17.77 -5.17
N LEU A 52 -15.62 19.04 -4.85
CA LEU A 52 -16.97 19.60 -4.89
C LEU A 52 -17.27 20.03 -6.33
N HIS A 53 -18.27 19.42 -6.93
CA HIS A 53 -18.79 19.79 -8.24
C HIS A 53 -19.79 20.94 -8.12
N GLY A 54 -19.99 21.69 -9.20
CA GLY A 54 -20.88 22.87 -9.22
C GLY A 54 -22.36 22.55 -8.98
N ASP A 55 -22.74 21.28 -9.05
CA ASP A 55 -24.08 20.75 -8.73
C ASP A 55 -24.25 20.36 -7.24
N GLY A 56 -23.21 20.57 -6.42
CA GLY A 56 -23.20 20.21 -5.00
C GLY A 56 -22.84 18.75 -4.72
N SER A 57 -22.58 17.94 -5.76
CA SER A 57 -22.07 16.57 -5.57
C SER A 57 -20.60 16.59 -5.15
N GLN A 58 -20.22 15.64 -4.30
CA GLN A 58 -18.83 15.43 -3.90
C GLN A 58 -18.33 14.12 -4.51
N GLU A 59 -17.32 14.22 -5.36
CA GLU A 59 -16.63 13.05 -5.90
C GLU A 59 -15.29 12.87 -5.18
N ARG A 60 -15.01 11.64 -4.76
CA ARG A 60 -13.72 11.33 -4.15
C ARG A 60 -12.64 11.36 -5.23
N ASN A 61 -11.53 12.04 -4.96
CA ASN A 61 -10.35 11.95 -5.81
C ASN A 61 -9.94 10.48 -5.96
N GLY A 62 -9.67 10.03 -7.19
CA GLY A 62 -9.10 8.70 -7.44
C GLY A 62 -7.72 8.52 -6.80
N LEU A 63 -7.19 7.29 -6.80
CA LEU A 63 -5.90 6.95 -6.17
C LEU A 63 -4.77 7.89 -6.56
N LYS A 64 -4.67 8.31 -7.83
CA LYS A 64 -3.67 9.29 -8.28
C LYS A 64 -3.71 10.59 -7.47
N GLY A 65 -4.89 11.21 -7.34
CA GLY A 65 -5.04 12.45 -6.57
C GLY A 65 -4.84 12.25 -5.07
N LEU A 66 -5.00 11.02 -4.57
CA LEU A 66 -4.69 10.67 -3.18
C LEU A 66 -3.18 10.55 -2.94
N LEU A 67 -2.43 10.05 -3.91
CA LEU A 67 -0.96 9.95 -3.85
C LEU A 67 -0.29 11.33 -3.99
N ASP A 68 -0.93 12.26 -4.70
CA ASP A 68 -0.49 13.66 -4.80
C ASP A 68 -0.84 14.50 -3.55
N ASN A 69 -1.54 13.94 -2.55
CA ASN A 69 -1.95 14.68 -1.35
C ASN A 69 -0.75 14.93 -0.41
N PRO A 70 -0.47 16.19 -0.02
CA PRO A 70 0.67 16.53 0.84
C PRO A 70 0.68 15.84 2.20
N LEU A 71 -0.49 15.63 2.85
CA LEU A 71 -0.56 14.94 4.14
C LEU A 71 -0.23 13.45 4.02
N ILE A 72 -0.55 12.84 2.88
CA ILE A 72 -0.19 11.46 2.57
C ILE A 72 1.31 11.35 2.29
N ILE A 73 1.87 12.28 1.52
CA ILE A 73 3.32 12.35 1.27
C ILE A 73 4.08 12.57 2.59
N GLU A 74 3.60 13.46 3.46
CA GLU A 74 4.19 13.68 4.78
C GLU A 74 4.11 12.41 5.66
N ALA A 75 3.02 11.66 5.58
CA ALA A 75 2.82 10.47 6.40
C ALA A 75 3.73 9.30 6.03
N PHE A 76 4.01 9.10 4.74
CA PHE A 76 4.72 7.93 4.23
C PHE A 76 6.10 8.24 3.64
N GLY A 77 6.38 9.51 3.33
CA GLY A 77 7.58 9.92 2.61
C GLY A 77 7.48 9.69 1.10
N VAL A 78 8.29 10.46 0.37
CA VAL A 78 8.28 10.49 -1.09
C VAL A 78 8.64 9.15 -1.74
N ASP A 79 9.48 8.35 -1.10
CA ASP A 79 9.92 7.05 -1.66
C ASP A 79 8.78 6.03 -1.65
N ILE A 80 8.03 5.93 -0.53
CA ILE A 80 6.88 5.02 -0.45
C ILE A 80 5.79 5.46 -1.44
N ILE A 81 5.49 6.76 -1.49
CA ILE A 81 4.48 7.29 -2.41
C ILE A 81 4.88 7.09 -3.88
N GLY A 82 6.14 7.35 -4.23
CA GLY A 82 6.66 7.13 -5.58
C GLY A 82 6.57 5.66 -6.00
N ASN A 83 6.86 4.72 -5.10
CA ASN A 83 6.71 3.29 -5.36
C ASN A 83 5.23 2.87 -5.53
N LEU A 84 4.32 3.41 -4.71
CA LEU A 84 2.88 3.16 -4.87
C LEU A 84 2.34 3.74 -6.19
N GLN A 85 2.79 4.94 -6.57
CA GLN A 85 2.44 5.57 -7.86
C GLN A 85 2.92 4.71 -9.03
N ALA A 86 4.19 4.30 -9.00
CA ALA A 86 4.79 3.46 -10.02
C ALA A 86 4.01 2.14 -10.18
N LEU A 87 3.69 1.45 -9.08
CA LEU A 87 3.02 0.15 -9.12
C LEU A 87 1.53 0.22 -9.49
N LEU A 88 0.80 1.16 -8.86
CA LEU A 88 -0.66 1.09 -8.83
C LEU A 88 -1.34 2.03 -9.83
N VAL A 89 -0.60 2.97 -10.42
CA VAL A 89 -1.18 4.02 -11.27
C VAL A 89 -0.41 4.15 -12.60
N ASP A 90 0.92 4.09 -12.56
CA ASP A 90 1.72 4.31 -13.77
C ASP A 90 1.57 3.16 -14.76
N LYS A 91 1.34 3.51 -16.03
CA LYS A 91 1.27 2.54 -17.13
C LYS A 91 2.62 1.86 -17.40
N ILE A 92 3.73 2.45 -16.96
CA ILE A 92 5.08 1.90 -17.15
C ILE A 92 5.24 0.56 -16.43
N TYR A 93 4.65 0.42 -15.23
CA TYR A 93 4.62 -0.85 -14.49
C TYR A 93 3.23 -1.51 -14.55
N GLY A 94 2.43 -1.11 -15.52
CA GLY A 94 1.23 -1.82 -15.93
C GLY A 94 -0.05 -1.44 -15.19
N ASP A 95 -0.11 -0.39 -14.37
CA ASP A 95 -1.34 0.01 -13.68
C ASP A 95 -1.97 -1.19 -12.93
N LEU A 96 -1.15 -1.83 -12.08
CA LEU A 96 -1.40 -3.16 -11.54
C LEU A 96 -2.75 -3.23 -10.80
N ARG A 97 -3.14 -2.15 -10.12
CA ARG A 97 -4.43 -2.04 -9.42
C ARG A 97 -5.61 -2.18 -10.38
N ASN A 98 -5.61 -1.47 -11.51
CA ASN A 98 -6.70 -1.57 -12.48
C ASN A 98 -6.65 -2.89 -13.26
N GLN A 99 -5.48 -3.32 -13.72
CA GLN A 99 -5.36 -4.59 -14.46
C GLN A 99 -5.85 -5.78 -13.62
N LEU A 100 -5.47 -5.82 -12.33
CA LEU A 100 -5.92 -6.85 -11.40
C LEU A 100 -7.43 -6.79 -11.20
N ALA A 101 -7.97 -5.60 -10.90
CA ALA A 101 -9.40 -5.43 -10.63
C ALA A 101 -10.29 -5.80 -11.83
N HIS A 102 -9.78 -5.62 -13.06
CA HIS A 102 -10.48 -5.99 -14.30
C HIS A 102 -10.17 -7.41 -14.79
N GLY A 103 -9.31 -8.17 -14.11
CA GLY A 103 -8.99 -9.55 -14.47
C GLY A 103 -8.08 -9.67 -15.70
N TYR A 104 -7.32 -8.64 -16.04
CA TYR A 104 -6.40 -8.65 -17.18
C TYR A 104 -5.02 -9.23 -16.86
N VAL A 105 -4.68 -9.39 -15.57
CA VAL A 105 -3.39 -9.95 -15.15
C VAL A 105 -3.41 -11.48 -15.31
N PRO A 106 -2.55 -12.07 -16.16
CA PRO A 106 -2.50 -13.53 -16.31
C PRO A 106 -1.87 -14.19 -15.08
N ALA A 107 -2.27 -15.42 -14.79
CA ALA A 107 -1.85 -16.15 -13.58
C ALA A 107 -0.31 -16.22 -13.37
N GLY A 108 0.46 -16.37 -14.45
CA GLY A 108 1.93 -16.42 -14.37
C GLY A 108 2.60 -15.09 -14.01
N TYR A 109 1.88 -13.98 -14.07
CA TYR A 109 2.41 -12.65 -13.79
C TYR A 109 2.55 -12.38 -12.28
N TYR A 110 1.80 -13.07 -11.42
CA TYR A 110 1.84 -12.81 -9.97
C TYR A 110 3.19 -13.17 -9.31
N ASN A 111 3.99 -14.02 -9.95
CA ASN A 111 5.35 -14.32 -9.51
C ASN A 111 6.42 -13.42 -10.16
N GLN A 112 6.01 -12.32 -10.80
CA GLN A 112 6.92 -11.34 -11.41
C GLN A 112 7.26 -10.21 -10.43
N PRO A 113 8.37 -9.47 -10.67
CA PRO A 113 8.85 -8.45 -9.75
C PRO A 113 7.80 -7.42 -9.29
N PRO A 114 6.87 -6.91 -10.10
CA PRO A 114 5.88 -5.92 -9.64
C PRO A 114 4.96 -6.44 -8.53
N CYS A 115 4.49 -7.69 -8.63
CA CYS A 115 3.60 -8.30 -7.64
C CYS A 115 4.35 -8.65 -6.35
N ILE A 116 5.56 -9.19 -6.48
CA ILE A 116 6.44 -9.49 -5.34
C ILE A 116 6.80 -8.20 -4.61
N PHE A 117 7.18 -7.15 -5.36
CA PHE A 117 7.54 -5.86 -4.80
C PHE A 117 6.34 -5.17 -4.14
N ALA A 118 5.14 -5.25 -4.73
CA ALA A 118 3.93 -4.72 -4.10
C ALA A 118 3.68 -5.35 -2.72
N TRP A 119 3.88 -6.66 -2.59
CA TRP A 119 3.78 -7.34 -1.30
C TRP A 119 4.84 -6.85 -0.29
N TRP A 120 6.11 -6.78 -0.70
CA TRP A 120 7.19 -6.27 0.16
C TRP A 120 6.98 -4.82 0.57
N LEU A 121 6.46 -3.98 -0.32
CA LEU A 121 6.15 -2.59 -0.04
C LEU A 121 5.06 -2.48 1.03
N VAL A 122 4.00 -3.30 0.94
CA VAL A 122 2.97 -3.35 2.00
C VAL A 122 3.59 -3.81 3.32
N LEU A 123 4.41 -4.86 3.32
CA LEU A 123 5.11 -5.29 4.54
C LEU A 123 5.98 -4.16 5.12
N HIS A 124 6.73 -3.44 4.27
CA HIS A 124 7.54 -2.30 4.69
C HIS A 124 6.69 -1.21 5.35
N ILE A 125 5.55 -0.85 4.75
CA ILE A 125 4.60 0.11 5.32
C ILE A 125 4.08 -0.36 6.69
N LEU A 126 3.77 -1.64 6.85
CA LEU A 126 3.27 -2.20 8.11
C LEU A 126 4.35 -2.20 9.21
N MET A 127 5.60 -2.47 8.84
CA MET A 127 6.72 -2.55 9.78
C MET A 127 7.26 -1.17 10.18
N ASN A 128 7.19 -0.18 9.29
CA ASN A 128 7.80 1.13 9.47
C ASN A 128 7.48 1.81 10.83
N PRO A 129 6.21 1.86 11.30
CA PRO A 129 5.88 2.47 12.60
C PRO A 129 6.56 1.78 13.79
N THR A 130 6.94 0.51 13.65
CA THR A 130 7.60 -0.28 14.69
C THR A 130 9.12 -0.32 14.54
N ALA A 131 9.67 0.18 13.43
CA ALA A 131 11.09 0.03 13.10
C ALA A 131 12.03 0.54 14.20
N ARG A 132 11.70 1.67 14.84
CA ARG A 132 12.48 2.22 15.97
C ARG A 132 12.51 1.28 17.17
N TYR A 133 11.39 0.64 17.49
CA TYR A 133 11.32 -0.33 18.56
C TYR A 133 12.17 -1.56 18.25
N TRP A 134 12.06 -2.10 17.02
CA TRP A 134 12.87 -3.24 16.59
C TRP A 134 14.37 -2.92 16.61
N GLN A 135 14.77 -1.75 16.11
CA GLN A 135 16.16 -1.32 16.11
C GLN A 135 16.71 -1.17 17.54
N ALA A 136 15.94 -0.57 18.46
CA ALA A 136 16.36 -0.43 19.85
C ALA A 136 16.45 -1.78 20.58
N THR A 137 15.59 -2.74 20.23
CA THR A 137 15.50 -4.04 20.93
C THR A 137 16.52 -5.05 20.39
N TYR A 138 16.74 -5.08 19.07
CA TYR A 138 17.51 -6.14 18.40
C TYR A 138 18.70 -5.61 17.57
N GLY A 139 18.82 -4.29 17.37
CA GLY A 139 19.88 -3.71 16.53
C GLY A 139 21.28 -3.77 17.12
N GLN A 140 21.43 -4.03 18.43
CA GLN A 140 22.74 -4.16 19.09
C GLN A 140 23.30 -5.58 19.06
N GLU A 141 22.48 -6.61 18.81
CA GLU A 141 22.96 -7.99 18.71
C GLU A 141 23.82 -8.23 17.45
N SER A 142 23.65 -7.42 16.39
CA SER A 142 24.41 -7.55 15.14
C SER A 142 25.82 -6.94 15.19
N GLU A 143 26.08 -5.96 16.07
CA GLU A 143 27.41 -5.33 16.20
C GLU A 143 28.35 -6.12 17.11
N ALA A 144 27.82 -7.00 17.98
CA ALA A 144 28.60 -7.82 18.90
C ALA A 144 29.21 -9.08 18.26
N GLN A 145 28.98 -9.33 16.97
CA GLN A 145 29.47 -10.52 16.24
C GLN A 145 30.46 -10.20 15.10
N THR A 146 30.89 -8.93 14.98
CA THR A 146 31.97 -8.48 14.08
C THR A 146 33.19 -8.02 14.86
#